data_AF-A0A7W5WVZ4-F1
#
_entry.id   AF-A0A7W5WVZ4-F1
#
_cell.length_a   1.000
_cell.length_b   1.000
_cell.length_c   1.000
_cell.angle_alpha   90.00
_cell.angle_beta   90.00
_cell.angle_gamma   90.00
#
_symmetry.space_group_name_H-M   'P 1'
#
loop_
_entity.id
_entity.type
_entity.pdbx_description
1 polymer ?
#
loop_
_entity_poly.entity_id
_entity_poly.type
_entity_poly.pdbx_seq_one_letter_code
_entity_poly.pdbx_strand_id
1 'polypeptide(L)' 'MDLSFPRFDREAELTVLPGDLAVLIVGIAARQAASPTAAVQAGFSRGTIDPKLFAPVHGAFNGPMADALTRWKQE' A
#
# COMPACT_ATOMS: atom_id res chain seq x y z
N MET A 1 5.53 18.68 5.96
CA MET A 1 4.22 18.23 5.46
C MET A 1 3.86 16.98 6.26
N ASP A 2 2.86 17.08 7.12
CA ASP A 2 2.42 15.97 7.97
C ASP A 2 1.50 15.06 7.15
N LEU A 3 1.88 13.79 7.00
CA LEU A 3 1.15 12.76 6.23
C LEU A 3 0.39 11.81 7.16
N SER A 4 0.17 12.20 8.41
CA SER A 4 -0.61 11.43 9.36
C SER A 4 -2.07 11.37 8.90
N PHE A 5 -2.54 10.19 8.52
CA PHE A 5 -3.97 9.97 8.29
C PHE A 5 -4.69 10.11 9.65
N PRO A 6 -5.73 10.96 9.76
CA PRO A 6 -6.55 10.94 10.95
C PRO A 6 -7.11 9.51 11.07
N ARG A 7 -6.78 8.86 12.19
CA ARG A 7 -7.39 7.59 12.59
C ARG A 7 -8.90 7.70 12.33
N PHE A 8 -9.49 6.67 11.74
CA PHE A 8 -10.94 6.53 11.61
C PHE A 8 -11.59 7.02 12.91
N ASP A 9 -12.32 8.13 12.82
CA ASP A 9 -12.97 8.73 13.97
C ASP A 9 -14.01 7.73 14.48
N ARG A 10 -13.77 7.21 15.68
CA ARG A 10 -14.58 6.14 16.26
C ARG A 10 -15.96 6.65 16.69
N GLU A 11 -16.08 7.96 16.86
CA GLU A 11 -17.32 8.66 17.22
C GLU A 11 -18.07 9.20 16.00
N ALA A 12 -17.52 9.03 14.79
CA ALA A 12 -18.24 9.39 13.57
C ALA A 12 -19.50 8.51 13.45
N GLU A 13 -20.66 9.17 13.38
CA GLU A 13 -21.93 8.51 13.13
C GLU A 13 -21.82 7.73 11.80
N LEU A 14 -21.76 6.40 11.90
CA LEU A 14 -21.78 5.52 10.75
C LEU A 14 -23.18 5.60 10.15
N THR A 15 -23.34 6.42 9.11
CA THR A 15 -24.59 6.48 8.34
C THR A 15 -24.98 5.07 7.93
N VAL A 16 -26.11 4.58 8.47
CA VAL A 16 -26.67 3.29 8.08
C VAL A 16 -27.01 3.38 6.60
N LEU A 17 -26.35 2.53 5.82
CA LEU A 17 -26.59 2.49 4.38
C LEU A 17 -28.05 2.08 4.14
N PRO A 18 -28.80 2.80 3.29
CA PRO A 18 -30.10 2.33 2.83
C PRO A 18 -29.98 0.89 2.31
N GLY A 19 -30.95 0.02 2.64
CA GLY A 19 -30.84 -1.42 2.40
C GLY A 19 -30.46 -1.78 0.97
N ASP A 20 -31.06 -1.12 -0.02
CA ASP A 20 -30.76 -1.33 -1.44
C ASP A 20 -29.31 -0.98 -1.80
N LEU A 21 -28.78 0.10 -1.21
CA LEU A 21 -27.39 0.51 -1.41
C LEU A 21 -26.43 -0.51 -0.77
N ALA A 22 -26.78 -1.07 0.40
CA ALA A 22 -25.95 -2.07 1.07
C ALA A 22 -25.83 -3.32 0.20
N VAL A 23 -26.94 -3.77 -0.39
CA VAL A 23 -26.97 -4.91 -1.31
C VAL A 23 -26.11 -4.64 -2.55
N LEU A 24 -26.19 -3.43 -3.12
CA LEU A 24 -25.34 -3.04 -4.25
C LEU A 24 -23.85 -3.05 -3.90
N ILE A 25 -23.46 -2.49 -2.75
CA ILE A 25 -22.06 -2.49 -2.31
C ILE A 25 -21.56 -3.92 -2.10
N VAL A 26 -22.35 -4.80 -1.48
CA VAL A 26 -21.99 -6.21 -1.31
C VAL A 26 -21.76 -6.90 -2.65
N GLY A 27 -22.63 -6.67 -3.64
CA GLY A 27 -22.48 -7.21 -4.99
C GLY A 27 -21.20 -6.73 -5.70
N ILE A 28 -20.89 -5.44 -5.55
CA ILE A 28 -19.65 -4.86 -6.10
C ILE A 28 -18.43 -5.47 -5.42
N ALA A 29 -18.42 -5.51 -4.08
CA ALA A 29 -17.31 -6.08 -3.32
C ALA A 29 -17.06 -7.55 -3.67
N ALA A 30 -18.13 -8.35 -3.80
CA ALA A 30 -18.05 -9.74 -4.20
C ALA A 30 -17.43 -9.89 -5.60
N ARG A 31 -17.83 -9.06 -6.57
CA ARG A 31 -17.25 -9.08 -7.92
C ARG A 31 -15.79 -8.63 -7.95
N GLN A 32 -15.42 -7.64 -7.14
CA GLN A 32 -14.03 -7.20 -6.99
C GLN A 32 -13.17 -8.32 -6.43
N ALA A 33 -13.64 -8.98 -5.36
CA ALA A 33 -12.94 -10.10 -4.73
C ALA A 33 -12.81 -11.33 -5.64
N ALA A 34 -13.79 -11.56 -6.52
CA ALA A 34 -13.77 -12.64 -7.51
C ALA A 34 -13.09 -12.28 -8.84
N SER A 35 -12.50 -11.08 -8.96
CA SER A 35 -11.88 -10.66 -10.21
C SER A 35 -10.62 -11.47 -10.54
N PRO A 36 -10.25 -11.61 -11.83
CA PRO A 36 -9.01 -12.30 -12.23
C PRO A 36 -7.76 -11.71 -11.56
N THR A 37 -7.69 -10.39 -11.42
CA THR A 37 -6.59 -9.71 -10.73
C THR A 37 -6.55 -10.06 -9.25
N ALA A 38 -7.70 -10.12 -8.56
CA ALA A 38 -7.77 -10.54 -7.16
C ALA A 38 -7.35 -12.01 -6.98
N ALA A 39 -7.72 -12.89 -7.91
CA ALA A 39 -7.29 -14.29 -7.88
C ALA A 39 -5.77 -14.43 -8.06
N VAL A 40 -5.17 -13.70 -9.00
CA VAL A 40 -3.71 -13.64 -9.18
C VAL A 40 -3.04 -13.07 -7.93
N GLN A 41 -3.61 -12.00 -7.36
CA GLN A 41 -3.09 -11.36 -6.15
C GLN A 41 -3.13 -12.29 -4.93
N ALA A 42 -4.22 -13.04 -4.76
CA ALA A 42 -4.38 -14.03 -3.68
C ALA A 42 -3.43 -15.22 -3.85
N GLY A 43 -3.02 -15.52 -5.08
CA GLY A 43 -1.99 -16.53 -5.40
C GLY A 43 -0.57 -16.09 -5.05
N PHE A 44 -0.31 -14.79 -4.84
CA PHE A 44 0.93 -14.37 -4.21
C PHE A 44 0.89 -14.77 -2.74
N SER A 45 1.49 -15.92 -2.42
CA SER A 45 1.87 -16.26 -1.06
C SER A 45 2.56 -15.04 -0.45
N ARG A 46 2.16 -14.66 0.78
CA ARG A 46 2.89 -13.73 1.65
C ARG A 46 4.22 -14.39 2.06
N GLY A 47 5.06 -14.67 1.09
CA GLY A 47 6.45 -15.03 1.34
C GLY A 47 7.10 -13.83 1.99
N THR A 48 7.91 -14.06 3.01
CA THR A 48 8.90 -13.08 3.44
C THR A 48 9.77 -12.79 2.23
N ILE A 49 9.51 -11.66 1.57
CA ILE A 49 10.31 -11.17 0.47
C ILE A 49 11.71 -10.96 1.04
N ASP A 50 12.73 -11.60 0.46
CA ASP A 50 14.12 -11.32 0.86
C ASP A 50 14.40 -9.85 0.54
N PRO A 51 14.60 -8.99 1.55
CA PRO A 51 14.85 -7.57 1.31
C PRO A 51 16.11 -7.33 0.46
N LYS A 52 17.01 -8.32 0.35
CA LYS A 52 18.17 -8.26 -0.54
C LYS A 52 17.81 -8.28 -2.03
N LEU A 53 16.66 -8.84 -2.42
CA LEU A 53 16.19 -8.82 -3.82
C LEU A 53 15.83 -7.40 -4.30
N PHE A 54 15.49 -6.53 -3.36
CA PHE A 54 15.20 -5.12 -3.62
C PHE A 54 16.31 -4.19 -3.12
N ALA A 55 17.38 -4.76 -2.55
CA ALA A 55 18.55 -3.99 -2.19
C ALA A 55 19.29 -3.60 -3.48
N PRO A 56 19.55 -2.31 -3.71
CA PRO A 56 20.39 -1.88 -4.81
C PRO A 56 21.76 -2.56 -4.72
N VAL A 57 22.34 -2.96 -5.86
CA VAL A 57 23.63 -3.69 -5.92
C VAL A 57 24.74 -3.00 -5.12
N HIS A 58 24.70 -1.66 -5.05
CA HIS A 58 25.68 -0.83 -4.35
C HIS A 58 25.15 -0.23 -3.04
N GLY A 59 24.02 -0.74 -2.51
CA GLY A 59 23.38 -0.23 -1.29
C GLY A 59 22.64 1.10 -1.44
N ALA A 60 22.86 1.84 -2.53
CA ALA A 60 22.20 3.10 -2.83
C ALA A 60 21.06 2.92 -3.83
N PHE A 61 19.84 3.36 -3.47
CA PHE A 61 18.69 3.36 -4.38
C PHE A 61 18.95 4.19 -5.64
N ASN A 62 19.80 5.22 -5.50
CA ASN A 62 20.32 6.05 -6.57
C ASN A 62 21.79 6.37 -6.25
N GLY A 63 22.72 5.73 -6.96
CA GLY A 63 24.17 5.92 -6.77
C GLY A 63 24.61 7.39 -6.83
N PRO A 64 24.28 8.12 -7.92
CA PRO A 64 24.60 9.54 -8.03
C PRO A 64 24.14 10.42 -6.85
N MET A 65 22.95 10.15 -6.28
CA MET A 65 22.44 10.90 -5.13
C MET A 65 23.19 10.55 -3.83
N ALA A 66 23.54 9.28 -3.63
CA ALA A 66 24.35 8.85 -2.49
C ALA A 66 25.76 9.48 -2.51
N ASP A 67 26.36 9.60 -3.70
CA ASP A 67 27.65 10.28 -3.88
C ASP A 67 27.54 11.77 -3.59
N ALA A 68 26.48 12.42 -4.06
CA ALA A 68 26.24 13.84 -3.78
C ALA A 68 26.12 14.13 -2.27
N LEU A 69 25.34 13.31 -1.54
CA LEU A 69 25.19 13.41 -0.08
C LEU A 69 26.50 13.14 0.67
N THR A 70 27.29 12.17 0.21
CA THR A 70 28.57 11.82 0.84
C THR A 70 29.60 12.94 0.69
N ARG A 71 29.64 13.60 -0.48
CA ARG A 71 30.50 14.77 -0.71
C ARG A 71 30.07 15.97 0.13
N TRP A 72 28.77 16.27 0.19
CA TRP A 72 28.25 17.36 1.03
C TRP A 72 28.64 17.21 2.50
N LYS A 73 28.66 15.98 3.03
CA LYS A 73 29.08 15.72 4.42
C LYS A 73 30.58 16.01 4.68
N GLN A 74 31.41 16.06 3.64
CA GLN A 74 32.85 16.31 3.75
C GLN A 74 33.22 17.80 3.59
N GLU A 75 32.25 18.65 3.24
CA GLU A 75 32.34 20.11 3.26
C GLU A 75 31.95 20.66 4.65
#